data_AF-A4EM82-F1
#
_entry.id   AF-A4EM82-F1
#
_cell.length_a   1.000
_cell.length_b   1.000
_cell.length_c   1.000
_cell.angle_alpha   90.00
_cell.angle_beta   90.00
_cell.angle_gamma   90.00
#
_symmetry.space_group_name_H-M   'P 1'
#
loop_
_entity.id
_entity.type
_entity.pdbx_description
1 polymer ?
#
loop_
_entity_poly.entity_id
_entity_poly.type
_entity_poly.pdbx_seq_one_letter_code
_entity_poly.pdbx_strand_id
1 'polypeptide(L)'
;MASPMMAEVVSCDLSGVPVRFEIDRTQFAPAINQNEPTQRCATTVQMGNAAFPAEPIIMGDVRGFWAEGMGGSDVMMVMQSDGSAVYADTRAGERLTGTCEVLQ
;
A
#
# COMPACT_ATOMS: atom_id res chain seq x y z
N MET A 1 -18.56 -4.09 22.51
CA MET A 1 -18.42 -2.83 21.75
C MET A 1 -17.28 -3.03 20.78
N ALA A 2 -17.58 -3.20 19.49
CA ALA A 2 -16.56 -3.44 18.46
C ALA A 2 -15.97 -2.09 18.06
N SER A 3 -14.71 -1.86 18.42
CA SER A 3 -13.95 -0.72 17.89
C SER A 3 -13.84 -0.89 16.37
N PRO A 4 -14.04 0.16 15.55
CA PRO A 4 -13.78 0.05 14.12
C PRO A 4 -12.31 -0.34 13.96
N MET A 5 -12.05 -1.50 13.38
CA MET A 5 -10.70 -1.90 12.97
C MET A 5 -10.24 -0.86 11.95
N MET A 6 -9.37 0.05 12.40
CA MET A 6 -8.97 1.24 11.66
C MET A 6 -8.12 0.83 10.46
N ALA A 7 -8.59 1.17 9.26
CA ALA A 7 -7.71 1.21 8.11
C ALA A 7 -6.54 2.13 8.44
N GLU A 8 -5.31 1.61 8.37
CA GLU A 8 -4.10 2.41 8.57
C GLU A 8 -3.88 3.25 7.31
N VAL A 9 -3.99 4.56 7.45
CA VAL A 9 -3.71 5.47 6.35
C VAL A 9 -2.21 5.74 6.34
N VAL A 10 -1.52 5.30 5.30
CA VAL A 10 -0.09 5.59 5.11
C VAL A 10 0.04 6.79 4.18
N SER A 11 0.75 7.82 4.62
CA SER A 11 1.07 9.02 3.84
C SER A 11 2.58 9.14 3.71
N CYS A 12 3.05 9.45 2.51
CA CYS A 12 4.46 9.44 2.16
C CYS A 12 4.82 10.64 1.29
N ASP A 13 6.02 11.17 1.49
CA ASP A 13 6.67 12.07 0.55
C ASP A 13 7.90 11.36 -0.03
N LEU A 14 7.78 10.94 -1.29
CA LEU A 14 8.83 10.26 -2.03
C LEU A 14 9.55 11.26 -2.93
N SER A 15 10.59 11.91 -2.40
CA SER A 15 11.39 12.88 -3.16
C SER A 15 10.55 14.03 -3.78
N GLY A 16 9.53 14.50 -3.05
CA GLY A 16 8.59 15.54 -3.49
C GLY A 16 7.30 15.00 -4.13
N VAL A 17 7.18 13.68 -4.30
CA VAL A 17 5.96 13.04 -4.82
C VAL A 17 5.11 12.54 -3.65
N PRO A 18 3.92 13.13 -3.42
CA PRO A 18 3.04 12.65 -2.36
C PRO A 18 2.44 11.31 -2.76
N VAL A 19 2.51 10.33 -1.85
CA VAL A 19 1.90 9.01 -2.00
C VAL A 19 1.04 8.71 -0.79
N ARG A 20 -0.19 8.25 -1.02
CA ARG A 20 -1.12 7.89 0.04
C ARG A 20 -1.85 6.60 -0.29
N PHE A 21 -2.00 5.72 0.69
CA PHE A 21 -2.77 4.50 0.55
C PHE A 21 -3.30 4.05 1.91
N GLU A 22 -4.29 3.16 1.89
CA GLU A 22 -4.94 2.67 3.10
C GLU A 22 -4.76 1.16 3.23
N ILE A 23 -4.35 0.70 4.41
CA ILE A 23 -4.18 -0.71 4.71
C ILE A 23 -5.27 -1.10 5.70
N ASP A 24 -6.27 -1.83 5.21
CA ASP A 24 -7.29 -2.40 6.07
C ASP A 24 -6.87 -3.80 6.53
N ARG A 25 -6.51 -3.92 7.80
CA ARG A 25 -6.08 -5.19 8.41
C ARG A 25 -7.19 -6.25 8.42
N THR A 26 -8.46 -5.85 8.30
CA THR A 26 -9.58 -6.79 8.23
C THR A 26 -9.63 -7.54 6.90
N GLN A 27 -9.06 -6.95 5.84
CA GLN A 27 -8.98 -7.60 4.53
C GLN A 27 -8.07 -8.83 4.54
N PHE A 28 -7.14 -8.92 5.49
CA PHE A 28 -6.22 -10.06 5.63
C PHE A 28 -6.75 -11.16 6.55
N ALA A 29 -7.96 -11.01 7.13
CA ALA A 29 -8.57 -12.07 7.92
C ALA A 29 -9.01 -13.22 6.98
N PRO A 30 -8.77 -14.49 7.33
CA PRO A 30 -9.23 -15.61 6.51
C PRO A 30 -10.75 -15.56 6.37
N ALA A 31 -11.25 -15.81 5.16
CA ALA A 31 -12.68 -15.89 4.90
C ALA A 31 -13.33 -16.84 5.92
N ILE A 32 -14.27 -16.32 6.72
CA ILE A 32 -14.98 -17.12 7.73
C ILE A 32 -15.92 -18.12 7.02
N ASN A 33 -16.30 -17.83 5.76
CA ASN A 33 -17.16 -18.66 4.95
C ASN A 33 -16.46 -19.08 3.64
N GLN A 34 -16.44 -20.38 3.35
CA GLN A 34 -15.87 -20.93 2.10
C GLN A 34 -16.66 -20.55 0.83
N ASN A 35 -17.86 -19.98 0.98
CA ASN A 35 -18.66 -19.43 -0.12
C ASN A 35 -18.48 -17.91 -0.30
N GLU A 36 -17.64 -17.26 0.50
CA GLU A 36 -17.27 -15.87 0.21
C GLU A 36 -16.36 -15.86 -1.02
N PRO A 37 -16.66 -15.05 -2.06
CA PRO A 37 -15.72 -14.85 -3.14
C PRO A 37 -14.40 -14.36 -2.54
N THR A 38 -13.27 -14.90 -3.00
CA THR A 38 -11.94 -14.45 -2.59
C THR A 38 -11.86 -12.94 -2.78
N GLN A 39 -12.01 -12.18 -1.69
CA GLN A 39 -11.91 -10.74 -1.73
C GLN A 39 -10.43 -10.45 -2.03
N ARG A 40 -10.14 -10.06 -3.27
CA ARG A 40 -8.81 -9.55 -3.61
C ARG A 40 -8.56 -8.36 -2.70
N CYS A 41 -7.60 -8.47 -1.81
CA CYS A 41 -7.20 -7.40 -0.90
C CYS A 41 -6.60 -6.30 -1.78
N ALA A 42 -7.41 -5.34 -2.19
CA ALA A 42 -6.99 -4.25 -3.05
C ALA A 42 -7.21 -2.94 -2.30
N THR A 43 -6.16 -2.14 -2.22
CA THR A 43 -6.19 -0.75 -1.78
C THR A 43 -6.13 0.19 -2.98
N THR A 44 -6.54 1.43 -2.79
CA THR A 44 -6.33 2.49 -3.79
C THR A 44 -5.14 3.32 -3.37
N VAL A 45 -4.11 3.36 -4.22
CA VAL A 45 -2.94 4.21 -4.05
C VAL A 45 -3.18 5.51 -4.80
N GLN A 46 -2.97 6.63 -4.12
CA GLN A 46 -2.88 7.95 -4.71
C GLN A 46 -1.41 8.34 -4.78
N MET A 47 -0.92 8.67 -5.98
CA MET A 47 0.47 9.11 -6.21
C MET A 47 0.45 10.37 -7.07
N GLY A 48 0.81 11.51 -6.48
CA GLY A 48 0.67 12.82 -7.13
C GLY A 48 -0.78 13.04 -7.57
N ASN A 49 -1.01 13.10 -8.88
CA ASN A 49 -2.34 13.27 -9.49
C ASN A 49 -2.97 11.96 -10.00
N ALA A 50 -2.29 10.83 -9.84
CA ALA A 50 -2.76 9.53 -10.29
C ALA A 50 -3.37 8.73 -9.13
N ALA A 51 -4.37 7.90 -9.44
CA ALA A 51 -4.90 6.91 -8.51
C ALA A 51 -5.01 5.56 -9.21
N PHE A 52 -4.59 4.48 -8.55
CA PHE A 52 -4.61 3.13 -9.11
C PHE A 52 -4.85 2.08 -8.02
N PRO A 53 -5.47 0.94 -8.36
CA PRO A 53 -5.60 -0.18 -7.45
C PRO A 53 -4.26 -0.87 -7.24
N ALA A 54 -3.95 -1.26 -6.01
CA ALA A 54 -2.75 -2.00 -5.64
C ALA A 54 -3.07 -3.03 -4.54
N GLU A 55 -2.25 -4.06 -4.41
CA GLU A 55 -2.32 -5.03 -3.33
C GLU A 55 -1.51 -4.50 -2.13
N PRO A 56 -2.13 -4.37 -0.94
CA PRO A 56 -1.42 -3.94 0.25
C PRO A 56 -0.49 -5.04 0.76
N ILE A 57 0.70 -4.64 1.22
CA ILE A 57 1.73 -5.52 1.76
C ILE A 57 1.87 -5.22 3.25
N ILE A 58 1.80 -6.27 4.07
CA ILE A 58 2.15 -6.23 5.49
C ILE A 58 3.12 -7.38 5.78
N MET A 59 4.33 -7.06 6.21
CA MET A 59 5.34 -8.05 6.63
C MET A 59 5.99 -7.60 7.94
N GLY A 60 5.46 -8.08 9.07
CA GLY A 60 5.89 -7.62 10.40
C GLY A 60 5.64 -6.12 10.55
N ASP A 61 6.72 -5.33 10.63
CA ASP A 61 6.66 -3.88 10.67
C ASP A 61 6.89 -3.18 9.32
N VAL A 62 7.00 -3.95 8.25
CA VAL A 62 7.02 -3.40 6.89
C VAL A 62 5.59 -3.25 6.41
N ARG A 63 5.27 -2.06 5.89
CA ARG A 63 3.99 -1.75 5.27
C ARG A 63 4.25 -1.31 3.83
N GLY A 64 3.36 -1.59 2.90
CA GLY A 64 3.62 -1.24 1.51
C GLY A 64 2.47 -1.57 0.58
N PHE A 65 2.75 -1.49 -0.71
CA PHE A 65 1.85 -1.98 -1.75
C PHE A 65 2.63 -2.51 -2.95
N TRP A 66 1.99 -3.39 -3.70
CA TRP A 66 2.42 -3.81 -5.01
C TRP A 66 1.28 -3.60 -6.00
N ALA A 67 1.58 -3.10 -7.19
CA ALA A 67 0.59 -2.94 -8.24
C ALA A 67 1.19 -3.34 -9.59
N GLU A 68 0.35 -3.94 -10.42
CA GLU A 68 0.60 -4.01 -11.85
C GLU A 68 0.29 -2.62 -12.44
N GLY A 69 1.33 -1.84 -12.69
CA GLY A 69 1.27 -0.52 -13.28
C GLY A 69 0.75 -0.54 -14.72
N MET A 70 0.22 0.60 -15.17
CA MET A 70 -0.33 0.74 -16.52
C MET A 70 0.73 0.42 -17.58
N GLY A 71 0.49 -0.64 -18.36
CA GLY A 71 1.39 -1.10 -19.41
C GLY A 71 2.23 -2.33 -19.05
N GLY A 72 2.04 -2.95 -17.88
CA GLY A 72 2.77 -4.14 -17.45
C GLY A 72 4.10 -3.83 -16.73
N SER A 73 4.17 -2.68 -16.07
CA SER A 73 5.29 -2.34 -15.17
C SER A 73 4.92 -2.76 -13.76
N ASP A 74 5.74 -3.55 -13.07
CA ASP A 74 5.48 -3.82 -11.65
C ASP A 74 5.98 -2.66 -10.81
N VAL A 75 5.08 -2.05 -10.03
CA VAL A 75 5.41 -1.00 -9.07
C VAL A 75 5.31 -1.56 -7.65
N MET A 76 6.34 -1.34 -6.85
CA MET A 76 6.38 -1.79 -5.47
C MET A 76 6.85 -0.66 -4.57
N MET A 77 6.17 -0.52 -3.45
CA MET A 77 6.50 0.46 -2.43
C MET A 77 6.53 -0.21 -1.08
N VAL A 78 7.59 0.03 -0.31
CA VAL A 78 7.75 -0.49 1.04
C VAL A 78 8.21 0.62 1.97
N MET A 79 7.58 0.69 3.14
CA MET A 79 7.89 1.55 4.27
C MET A 79 8.33 0.66 5.43
N GLN A 80 9.47 1.01 6.03
CA GLN A 80 9.97 0.39 7.26
C GLN A 80 9.38 1.04 8.51
N SER A 81 9.60 0.43 9.67
CA SER A 81 9.10 0.93 10.97
C SER A 81 9.65 2.30 11.35
N ASP A 82 10.81 2.68 10.83
CA ASP A 82 11.44 3.98 11.06
C ASP A 82 10.87 5.10 10.17
N GLY A 83 9.86 4.78 9.34
CA GLY A 83 9.24 5.69 8.38
C GLY A 83 10.02 5.82 7.08
N SER A 84 11.20 5.21 6.93
CA SER A 84 11.92 5.21 5.66
C SER A 84 11.16 4.40 4.61
N ALA A 85 11.06 4.92 3.40
CA ALA A 85 10.34 4.25 2.33
C ALA A 85 11.10 4.25 1.01
N VAL A 86 10.89 3.18 0.26
CA VAL A 86 11.43 2.96 -1.07
C VAL A 86 10.30 2.60 -2.00
N TYR A 87 10.20 3.32 -3.10
CA TYR A 87 9.38 2.98 -4.25
C TYR A 87 10.27 2.53 -5.40
N ALA A 88 9.86 1.49 -6.11
CA ALA A 88 10.53 0.96 -7.27
C ALA A 88 9.51 0.70 -8.39
N ASP A 89 9.76 1.30 -9.56
CA ASP A 89 9.14 0.93 -10.83
C ASP A 89 10.15 0.12 -11.64
N THR A 90 9.88 -1.17 -11.79
CA THR A 90 10.79 -2.14 -12.41
C THR A 90 11.04 -1.90 -13.90
N ARG A 91 10.10 -1.27 -14.61
CA ARG A 91 10.22 -1.04 -16.05
C ARG A 91 10.83 0.32 -16.37
N ALA A 92 10.46 1.35 -15.62
CA ALA A 92 11.09 2.66 -15.74
C ALA A 92 12.52 2.65 -15.20
N GLY A 93 12.89 1.65 -14.39
CA GLY A 93 14.15 1.63 -13.64
C GLY A 93 14.18 2.74 -12.60
N GLU A 94 13.02 3.28 -12.25
CA GLU A 94 12.88 4.41 -11.36
C GLU A 94 12.82 3.91 -9.92
N ARG A 95 13.65 4.52 -9.07
CA ARG A 95 13.65 4.25 -7.64
C ARG A 95 13.57 5.58 -6.91
N LEU A 96 12.49 5.74 -6.15
CA LEU A 96 12.30 6.90 -5.30
C LEU A 96 12.49 6.48 -3.85
N THR A 97 13.07 7.38 -3.07
CA THR A 97 13.19 7.22 -1.62
C THR A 97 12.52 8.37 -0.93
N GLY A 98 12.02 8.13 0.27
CA GLY A 98 11.35 9.17 1.04
C GLY A 98 11.01 8.72 2.43
N THR A 99 10.13 9.50 3.05
CA THR A 99 9.64 9.25 4.41
C THR A 99 8.13 9.14 4.40
N CYS A 100 7.64 8.30 5.30
CA CYS A 100 6.23 8.02 5.45
C CYS A 100 5.82 8.07 6.92
N GLU A 101 4.54 8.33 7.12
CA GLU A 101 3.88 8.36 8.41
C GLU A 101 2.56 7.58 8.32
N VAL A 102 2.24 6.89 9.41
CA VAL A 102 0.94 6.23 9.58
C VAL A 102 0.04 7.22 10.30
N LEU A 103 -1.01 7.66 9.61
CA LEU A 103 -2.04 8.54 10.16
C LEU A 103 -3.11 7.64 10.83
N GLN A 104 -3.28 7.83 12.14
CA GLN A 104 -4.28 7.14 12.97
C GLN A 104 -5.55 7.98 13.16
#